data_AF-A0A920JHI4-F1
#
_entry.id   AF-A0A920JHI4-F1
#
_cell.length_a   1.000
_cell.length_b   1.000
_cell.length_c   1.000
_cell.angle_alpha   90.00
_cell.angle_beta   90.00
_cell.angle_gamma   90.00
#
_symmetry.space_group_name_H-M   'P 1'
#
loop_
_entity.id
_entity.type
_entity.pdbx_description
1 polymer ?
#
loop_
_entity_poly.entity_id
_entity_poly.type
_entity_poly.pdbx_seq_one_letter_code
_entity_poly.pdbx_strand_id
1 'polypeptide(L)' 'MKTSTLEFEINPIDNSILANLLGTFDSNIRSIENELNIQIKNRGNLFLLEGQKRKLPLGREYS' A
#
# COMPACT_ATOMS: atom_id res chain seq x y z
N MET A 1 15.16 10.23 -8.61
CA MET A 1 14.82 9.92 -7.19
C MET A 1 14.74 8.41 -7.03
N LYS A 2 15.22 7.83 -5.92
CA LYS A 2 15.17 6.37 -5.72
C LYS A 2 13.74 5.96 -5.33
N THR A 3 13.07 5.22 -6.21
CA THR A 3 11.84 4.51 -5.88
C THR A 3 12.18 3.27 -5.05
N SER A 4 11.34 2.97 -4.07
CA SER A 4 11.44 1.78 -3.23
C SER A 4 10.18 0.96 -3.43
N THR A 5 10.36 -0.35 -3.46
CA THR A 5 9.27 -1.29 -3.63
C THR A 5 9.10 -2.09 -2.34
N LEU A 6 7.85 -2.34 -1.95
CA LEU A 6 7.49 -3.18 -0.81
C LEU A 6 6.45 -4.19 -1.27
N GLU A 7 6.73 -5.47 -1.04
CA GLU A 7 5.82 -6.57 -1.38
C GLU A 7 5.28 -7.19 -0.09
N PHE A 8 3.99 -7.51 -0.08
CA PHE A 8 3.37 -8.27 1.01
C PHE A 8 2.24 -9.15 0.49
N GLU A 9 1.95 -10.20 1.25
CA GLU A 9 0.86 -11.13 0.97
C GLU A 9 -0.20 -11.05 2.05
N ILE A 10 -1.47 -11.11 1.65
CA ILE A 10 -2.61 -11.22 2.57
C ILE A 10 -2.93 -12.69 2.79
N ASN A 11 -2.88 -13.11 4.05
CA ASN A 11 -3.24 -14.46 4.49
C ASN A 11 -4.14 -14.40 5.73
N PRO A 12 -5.27 -15.14 5.76
CA PRO A 12 -5.77 -16.04 4.72
C PRO A 12 -6.34 -15.31 3.50
N ILE A 13 -6.28 -15.96 2.33
CA ILE A 13 -6.92 -15.45 1.12
C ILE A 13 -8.43 -15.68 1.21
N ASP A 14 -9.15 -14.65 1.63
CA ASP A 14 -10.62 -14.62 1.61
C ASP A 14 -11.09 -13.51 0.66
N ASN A 15 -11.99 -13.87 -0.26
CA ASN A 15 -12.49 -12.94 -1.29
C ASN A 15 -13.24 -11.75 -0.67
N SER A 16 -13.88 -11.92 0.49
CA SER A 16 -14.54 -10.81 1.18
C SER A 16 -13.51 -9.86 1.81
N ILE A 17 -12.39 -10.37 2.32
CA ILE A 17 -11.26 -9.52 2.79
C ILE A 17 -10.71 -8.70 1.61
N LEU A 18 -10.45 -9.35 0.47
CA LEU A 18 -9.94 -8.65 -0.72
C LEU A 18 -10.94 -7.60 -1.23
N ALA A 19 -12.23 -7.94 -1.31
CA ALA A 19 -13.26 -7.00 -1.76
C ALA A 19 -13.38 -5.78 -0.83
N ASN A 20 -13.33 -6.00 0.49
CA ASN A 20 -13.35 -4.92 1.47
C ASN A 20 -12.10 -4.04 1.39
N LEU A 21 -10.93 -4.64 1.14
CA LEU A 21 -9.68 -3.89 1.00
C LEU A 21 -9.68 -3.04 -0.28
N LEU A 22 -10.02 -3.64 -1.43
CA LEU A 22 -10.02 -2.94 -2.71
C LEU A 22 -11.08 -1.83 -2.74
N GLY A 23 -12.24 -2.08 -2.14
CA GLY A 23 -13.40 -1.22 -2.24
C GLY A 23 -14.07 -1.30 -3.61
N THR A 24 -15.14 -0.54 -3.79
CA THR A 24 -15.89 -0.52 -5.06
C THR A 24 -15.03 0.09 -6.17
N PHE A 25 -14.77 -0.66 -7.25
CA PHE A 25 -13.89 -0.26 -8.35
C PHE A 25 -12.49 0.21 -7.90
N ASP A 26 -11.91 -0.47 -6.90
CA ASP A 26 -10.59 -0.16 -6.35
C ASP A 26 -10.50 1.24 -5.70
N SER A 27 -11.63 1.78 -5.23
CA SER A 27 -11.70 3.13 -4.64
C SER A 27 -10.72 3.33 -3.51
N ASN A 28 -10.58 2.32 -2.63
CA ASN A 28 -9.70 2.41 -1.47
C ASN A 28 -8.24 2.45 -1.91
N ILE A 29 -7.86 1.60 -2.88
CA ILE A 29 -6.51 1.57 -3.43
C ILE A 29 -6.16 2.90 -4.07
N ARG A 30 -7.04 3.46 -4.90
CA ARG A 30 -6.84 4.77 -5.54
C ARG A 30 -6.70 5.90 -4.53
N SER A 31 -7.49 5.88 -3.44
CA SER A 31 -7.36 6.86 -2.36
C SER A 31 -6.00 6.78 -1.68
N ILE A 32 -5.52 5.57 -1.38
CA ILE A 32 -4.20 5.35 -0.76
C ILE A 32 -3.07 5.78 -1.72
N GLU A 33 -3.14 5.39 -2.99
CA GLU A 33 -2.19 5.80 -4.02
C GLU A 33 -2.08 7.32 -4.13
N ASN A 34 -3.22 8.01 -4.15
CA ASN A 34 -3.27 9.47 -4.26
C ASN A 34 -2.72 10.17 -3.01
N GLU A 35 -3.16 9.75 -1.81
CA GLU A 35 -2.74 10.36 -0.55
C GLU A 35 -1.26 10.12 -0.26
N LEU A 36 -0.76 8.94 -0.62
CA LEU A 36 0.62 8.58 -0.38
C LEU A 36 1.57 8.88 -1.54
N ASN A 37 1.02 9.27 -2.70
CA ASN A 37 1.74 9.44 -3.95
C ASN A 37 2.56 8.19 -4.31
N ILE A 38 1.91 7.03 -4.22
CA ILE A 38 2.48 5.71 -4.54
C ILE A 38 1.63 4.99 -5.59
N GLN A 39 2.13 3.85 -6.06
CA GLN A 39 1.41 2.92 -6.92
C GLN A 39 1.24 1.59 -6.20
N ILE A 40 0.07 0.99 -6.31
CA ILE A 40 -0.29 -0.30 -5.72
C ILE A 40 -0.73 -1.23 -6.83
N LYS A 41 -0.05 -2.37 -6.95
CA LYS A 41 -0.44 -3.46 -7.85
C LYS A 41 -0.82 -4.66 -7.03
N ASN A 42 -1.87 -5.37 -7.42
CA ASN A 42 -2.28 -6.61 -6.79
C ASN A 42 -2.44 -7.74 -7.81
N ARG A 43 -2.03 -8.95 -7.42
CA ARG A 43 -2.26 -10.19 -8.18
C ARG A 43 -2.75 -11.26 -7.20
N GLY A 44 -4.06 -11.38 -7.09
CA GLY A 44 -4.68 -12.22 -6.05
C GLY A 44 -4.46 -11.60 -4.67
N ASN A 45 -3.81 -12.32 -3.77
CA ASN A 45 -3.45 -11.87 -2.42
C ASN A 45 -2.06 -11.23 -2.30
N LEU A 46 -1.28 -11.19 -3.40
CA LEU A 46 0.02 -10.53 -3.43
C LEU A 46 -0.14 -9.05 -3.80
N PHE A 47 0.43 -8.16 -2.99
CA PHE A 47 0.40 -6.72 -3.16
C PHE A 47 1.81 -6.16 -3.29
N LEU A 48 1.99 -5.25 -4.25
CA LEU A 48 3.25 -4.56 -4.53
C LEU A 48 3.02 -3.06 -4.45
N LEU A 49 3.72 -2.41 -3.53
CA LEU A 49 3.72 -0.96 -3.34
C LEU A 49 4.99 -0.38 -3.94
N GLU A 50 4.85 0.53 -4.89
CA GLU A 50 5.94 1.23 -5.56
C GLU A 50 5.82 2.73 -5.29
N GLY A 51 6.84 3.33 -4.69
CA GLY A 51 6.74 4.75 -4.36
C GLY A 51 8.06 5.38 -3.97
N GLN A 52 8.01 6.69 -3.77
CA GLN A 52 9.15 7.39 -3.21
C GLN A 52 9.25 7.08 -1.72
N LYS A 53 10.44 6.67 -1.26
CA LYS A 53 10.68 6.43 0.16
C LYS A 53 10.61 7.77 0.90
N ARG A 54 9.43 8.10 1.45
CA ARG A 54 9.32 9.19 2.43
C ARG A 54 10.12 8.77 3.64
N LYS A 55 11.21 9.50 3.91
CA LYS A 55 11.84 9.46 5.23
C LYS A 55 10.80 10.02 6.19
N LEU A 56 10.07 9.14 6.88
CA LEU A 56 9.51 9.51 8.17
C LEU A 56 10.70 10.03 8.97
N PRO A 57 10.67 11.25 9.52
CA PRO A 57 11.67 11.63 10.50
C PRO A 57 11.52 10.59 11.61
N LEU A 58 12.47 9.63 11.67
CA LEU A 58 12.60 8.74 12.82
C LEU A 58 12.56 9.66 14.01
N GLY A 59 11.61 9.39 14.92
CA GLY A 59 11.19 10.30 15.96
C GLY A 59 12.40 11.06 16.48
N ARG A 60 12.41 12.39 16.29
CA ARG A 60 13.24 13.21 17.14
C ARG A 60 12.85 12.79 18.55
N GLU A 61 13.79 12.16 19.24
CA GLU A 61 13.73 11.99 20.68
C GLU A 61 13.35 13.38 21.21
N TYR A 62 12.10 13.53 21.63
CA TYR A 62 11.72 14.64 22.46
C TYR A 62 12.41 14.33 23.79
N SER A 63 13.60 14.90 23.97
CA SER A 63 14.27 15.03 25.26
C SER A 63 13.39 15.76 26.26
#